data_AF-A0A968CZN3-F1
#
_entry.id   AF-A0A968CZN3-F1
#
_cell.length_a   1.000
_cell.length_b   1.000
_cell.length_c   1.000
_cell.angle_alpha   90.00
_cell.angle_beta   90.00
_cell.angle_gamma   90.00
#
_symmetry.space_group_name_H-M   'P 1'
#
loop_
_entity.id
_entity.type
_entity.pdbx_description
1 polymer ?
#
loop_
_entity_poly.entity_id
_entity_poly.type
_entity_poly.pdbx_seq_one_letter_code
_entity_poly.pdbx_strand_id
1 'polypeptide(L)' 'VPFSRDLYIEQDDFMEDPPKKFYRLAPGREVRLRYAYFIKCVDVVKDEKTGEVVALHCTYDPKTKGG' A
#
# COMPACT_ATOMS: atom_id res chain seq x y z
N VAL A 1 15.24 -10.40 0.57
CA VAL A 1 14.98 -9.30 -0.39
C VAL A 1 15.21 -7.98 0.34
N PRO A 2 15.95 -7.02 -0.23
CA PRO A 2 16.17 -5.72 0.40
C PRO A 2 14.86 -4.94 0.51
N PHE A 3 14.62 -4.30 1.65
CA PHE A 3 13.54 -3.34 1.82
C PHE A 3 14.04 -1.96 1.38
N SER A 4 13.21 -1.22 0.66
CA SER A 4 13.58 0.02 -0.01
C SER A 4 12.45 1.05 0.15
N ARG A 5 12.75 2.31 -0.15
CA ARG A 5 11.76 3.39 -0.18
C ARG A 5 10.69 3.14 -1.24
N ASP A 6 11.12 2.61 -2.38
CA ASP A 6 10.25 2.32 -3.53
C ASP A 6 10.04 0.82 -3.63
N LEU A 7 8.77 0.41 -3.67
CA LEU A 7 8.35 -0.99 -3.73
C LEU A 7 7.19 -1.12 -4.73
N TYR A 8 7.17 -2.25 -5.42
CA TYR A 8 6.08 -2.62 -6.29
C TYR A 8 5.15 -3.58 -5.56
N ILE A 9 3.85 -3.37 -5.72
CA ILE A 9 2.79 -4.29 -5.29
C ILE A 9 1.99 -4.69 -6.52
N GLU A 10 1.27 -5.81 -6.42
CA GLU A 10 0.30 -6.15 -7.45
C GLU A 10 -0.83 -5.12 -7.47
N GLN A 11 -1.31 -4.76 -8.66
CA GLN A 11 -2.40 -3.80 -8.80
C GLN A 11 -3.66 -4.26 -8.03
N ASP A 12 -3.92 -5.57 -8.02
CA ASP A 12 -5.03 -6.20 -7.30
C ASP A 12 -4.90 -6.12 -5.76
N ASP A 13 -3.72 -5.79 -5.24
CA ASP A 13 -3.49 -5.59 -3.81
C ASP A 13 -3.90 -4.19 -3.32
N PHE A 14 -4.38 -3.31 -4.21
CA PHE A 14 -4.90 -1.99 -3.85
C PHE A 14 -6.31 -1.76 -4.37
N MET A 15 -7.16 -1.12 -3.56
CA MET A 15 -8.49 -0.67 -3.97
C MET A 15 -8.90 0.59 -3.21
N GLU A 16 -9.36 1.62 -3.91
CA GLU A 16 -9.77 2.88 -3.30
C GLU A 16 -11.08 2.79 -2.53
N ASP A 17 -12.08 2.11 -3.11
CA ASP A 17 -13.37 1.83 -2.49
C ASP A 17 -13.49 0.32 -2.22
N PRO A 18 -12.80 -0.19 -1.18
CA PRO A 18 -12.74 -1.62 -0.92
C PRO A 18 -14.06 -2.16 -0.35
N PRO A 19 -14.57 -3.32 -0.82
CA PRO A 19 -15.67 -3.98 -0.15
C PRO A 19 -15.26 -4.42 1.27
N LYS A 20 -16.24 -4.65 2.15
CA LYS A 20 -15.99 -5.01 3.58
C LYS A 20 -15.06 -6.23 3.76
N LYS A 21 -15.01 -7.14 2.79
CA LYS A 21 -14.18 -8.37 2.83
C LYS A 21 -12.84 -8.23 2.10
N PHE A 22 -12.42 -7.02 1.76
CA PHE A 22 -11.11 -6.76 1.20
C PHE A 22 -10.13 -6.47 2.33
N TYR A 23 -9.03 -7.23 2.42
CA TYR A 23 -8.05 -7.13 3.51
C TYR A 23 -6.67 -6.64 3.02
N ARG A 24 -6.63 -6.06 1.82
CA ARG A 24 -5.41 -5.49 1.21
C ARG A 24 -5.40 -3.97 1.35
N LEU A 25 -4.48 -3.28 0.67
CA LEU A 25 -4.28 -1.84 0.80
C LEU A 25 -5.49 -1.06 0.30
N ALA A 26 -5.87 -0.05 1.08
CA ALA A 26 -6.83 0.96 0.68
C ALA A 26 -6.45 2.28 1.36
N PRO A 27 -6.96 3.43 0.91
CA PRO A 27 -6.72 4.71 1.55
C PRO A 27 -6.99 4.64 3.07
N GLY A 28 -6.00 5.05 3.86
CA GLY A 28 -6.08 5.06 5.33
C GLY A 28 -5.96 3.69 6.02
N ARG A 29 -5.87 2.58 5.28
CA ARG A 29 -5.70 1.24 5.86
C ARG A 29 -4.23 0.87 6.05
N GLU A 30 -4.01 0.06 7.07
CA GLU A 30 -2.71 -0.52 7.40
C GLU A 30 -2.70 -2.02 7.05
N VAL A 31 -1.64 -2.48 6.38
CA VAL A 31 -1.42 -3.88 6.02
C VAL A 31 0.01 -4.30 6.33
N ARG A 32 0.25 -5.61 6.49
CA ARG A 32 1.59 -6.16 6.62
C ARG A 32 2.15 -6.53 5.25
N LEU A 33 3.31 -5.96 4.92
CA LEU A 33 4.14 -6.49 3.85
C LEU A 33 4.76 -7.81 4.30
N ARG A 34 4.69 -8.83 3.43
CA ARG A 34 5.22 -10.17 3.75
C ARG A 34 6.71 -10.09 4.06
N TYR A 35 7.12 -10.66 5.20
CA TYR A 35 8.51 -10.64 5.69
C TYR A 35 9.10 -9.24 5.96
N ALA A 36 8.26 -8.22 6.14
CA ALA A 36 8.70 -6.83 6.30
C ALA A 36 7.92 -6.10 7.40
N TYR A 37 7.45 -4.89 7.12
CA TYR A 37 6.85 -3.97 8.08
C TYR A 37 5.34 -3.84 7.85
N PHE A 38 4.61 -3.34 8.84
CA PHE A 38 3.30 -2.75 8.58
C PHE A 38 3.47 -1.44 7.83
N ILE A 39 2.63 -1.24 6.82
CA ILE A 39 2.55 -0.02 6.03
C ILE A 39 1.12 0.50 6.03
N LYS A 40 0.97 1.82 6.04
CA LYS A 40 -0.31 2.51 5.96
C LYS A 40 -0.33 3.40 4.73
N CYS A 41 -1.35 3.24 3.89
CA CYS A 41 -1.58 4.13 2.75
C CYS A 41 -2.09 5.48 3.26
N VAL A 42 -1.34 6.54 2.99
CA VAL A 42 -1.67 7.91 3.43
C VAL A 42 -2.14 8.79 2.27
N ASP A 43 -1.73 8.48 1.04
CA ASP A 43 -2.09 9.27 -0.14
C ASP A 43 -2.00 8.40 -1.43
N VAL A 44 -2.81 8.75 -2.43
CA VAL A 44 -2.98 8.02 -3.69
C VAL A 44 -2.72 8.98 -4.83
N VAL A 45 -1.64 8.71 -5.58
CA VAL A 45 -1.28 9.50 -6.75
C VAL A 45 -1.99 8.91 -7.96
N LYS A 46 -2.71 9.75 -8.68
CA LYS A 46 -3.42 9.38 -9.91
C LYS A 46 -2.89 10.16 -11.10
N ASP A 47 -2.99 9.56 -12.27
CA ASP A 47 -2.83 10.28 -13.53
C ASP A 47 -4.02 11.22 -13.75
N GLU A 48 -3.75 12.49 -14.02
CA GLU A 48 -4.79 13.52 -14.17
C GLU A 48 -5.66 13.32 -15.42
N LYS A 49 -5.18 12.58 -16.43
CA LYS A 49 -5.87 12.37 -17.71
C LYS A 49 -6.70 11.09 -17.72
N THR A 50 -6.17 10.00 -17.15
CA THR A 50 -6.84 8.69 -17.14
C THR A 50 -7.58 8.41 -15.84
N GLY A 51 -7.17 9.05 -14.73
CA GLY A 51 -7.66 8.74 -13.39
C GLY A 51 -7.09 7.44 -12.82
N GLU A 52 -6.15 6.80 -13.51
CA GLU A 52 -5.52 5.56 -13.05
C GLU A 52 -4.54 5.82 -11.91
N VAL A 53 -4.44 4.86 -10.99
CA VAL A 53 -3.52 4.93 -9.85
C VAL A 53 -2.10 4.64 -10.33
N VAL A 54 -1.21 5.62 -10.18
CA VAL A 54 0.20 5.51 -10.63
C VAL A 54 1.16 5.21 -9.49
N ALA A 55 0.85 5.66 -8.27
CA ALA A 55 1.66 5.41 -7.10
C ALA A 55 0.86 5.55 -5.81
N LEU A 56 1.33 4.89 -4.76
CA LEU A 56 0.79 5.01 -3.40
C LEU A 56 1.88 5.58 -2.50
N HIS A 57 1.54 6.64 -1.76
CA HIS A 57 2.38 7.11 -0.68
C HIS A 57 1.97 6.42 0.61
N CYS A 58 2.95 5.74 1.22
CA CYS A 58 2.75 4.97 2.44
C CYS A 58 3.75 5.38 3.51
N THR A 59 3.32 5.29 4.76
CA THR A 59 4.23 5.29 5.92
C THR A 59 4.43 3.85 6.38
N TYR A 60 5.59 3.52 6.92
CA TYR A 60 5.85 2.22 7.55
C TYR A 60 6.23 2.40 9.02
N ASP A 61 5.97 1.38 9.84
CA ASP A 61 6.41 1.38 11.25
C ASP A 61 7.72 0.56 11.40
N PRO A 62 8.87 1.21 11.68
CA PRO A 62 10.15 0.52 11.84
C PRO A 62 10.19 -0.52 12.97
N LYS A 63 9.32 -0.41 13.97
CA LYS A 63 9.25 -1.33 15.13
C LYS A 63 8.53 -2.64 14.81
N THR A 64 7.89 -2.72 13.65
CA THR A 64 7.02 -3.85 13.30
C THR A 64 7.66 -4.88 12.38
N LYS A 65 8.98 -4.76 12.15
CA LYS A 65 9.71 -5.71 11.32
C LYS A 65 9.45 -7.13 11.82
N GLY A 66 8.79 -7.94 10.99
CA GLY A 66 8.42 -9.28 11.40
C GLY A 66 7.58 -9.99 10.35
N GLY A 67 7.81 -11.28 10.23
CA GLY A 67 7.23 -12.17 9.23
C GLY A 67 8.18 -13.30 8.93
#